data_AF-A0A9X8E1T6-F1
#
_entry.id   AF-A0A9X8E1T6-F1
#
_cell.length_a   1.000
_cell.length_b   1.000
_cell.length_c   1.000
_cell.angle_alpha   90.00
_cell.angle_beta   90.00
_cell.angle_gamma   90.00
#
_symmetry.space_group_name_H-M   'P 1'
#
loop_
_entity.id
_entity.type
_entity.pdbx_description
1 polymer ?
#
loop_
_entity_poly.entity_id
_entity_poly.type
_entity_poly.pdbx_seq_one_letter_code
_entity_poly.pdbx_strand_id
1 'polypeptide(L)'
;MLDGELHLGPEVYFEDPSMDGTVPAALLASLDRCDPMYMDTFCGSVVLTGAMAKLPGLKRRLVKEVVLARPELLGQLFVDVPDASDMQPYWGACTYAKYAADDEWTQQEHGHATTIL
;
A
#
# COMPACT_ATOMS: atom_id res chain seq x y z
N MET A 1 -9.19 11.88 -31.20
CA MET A 1 -9.93 12.45 -30.05
C MET A 1 -9.96 11.40 -28.96
N LEU A 2 -8.97 11.42 -28.05
CA LEU A 2 -8.90 10.57 -26.86
C LEU A 2 -8.39 11.36 -25.63
N ASP A 3 -8.08 12.65 -25.80
CA ASP A 3 -7.36 13.45 -24.79
C ASP A 3 -8.16 13.66 -23.49
N GLY A 4 -9.49 13.50 -23.53
CA GLY A 4 -10.34 13.60 -22.33
C GLY A 4 -10.55 12.28 -21.57
N GLU A 5 -10.36 11.12 -22.22
CA GLU A 5 -10.72 9.82 -21.63
C GLU A 5 -9.56 9.19 -20.83
N LEU A 6 -8.31 9.52 -21.18
CA LEU A 6 -7.10 9.04 -20.50
C LEU A 6 -7.06 9.40 -19.01
N HIS A 7 -7.72 10.50 -18.62
CA HIS A 7 -7.75 10.97 -17.24
C HIS A 7 -8.85 10.34 -16.41
N LEU A 8 -9.92 9.83 -17.03
CA LEU A 8 -11.10 9.31 -16.32
C LEU A 8 -10.80 7.99 -15.60
N GLY A 9 -9.94 7.14 -16.18
CA GLY A 9 -9.59 5.85 -15.60
C GLY A 9 -8.99 5.97 -14.19
N PRO A 10 -7.95 6.78 -13.98
CA PRO A 10 -7.36 6.98 -12.64
C PRO A 10 -8.24 7.74 -11.63
N GLU A 11 -9.24 8.50 -12.06
CA GLU A 11 -10.09 9.26 -11.11
C GLU A 11 -10.93 8.34 -10.21
N VAL A 12 -11.15 7.07 -10.58
CA VAL A 12 -11.85 6.09 -9.74
C VAL A 12 -11.20 5.87 -8.37
N TYR A 13 -9.90 6.20 -8.21
CA TYR A 13 -9.21 6.12 -6.93
C TYR A 13 -9.54 7.30 -5.98
N PHE A 14 -10.06 8.39 -6.54
CA PHE A 14 -10.27 9.67 -5.85
C PHE A 14 -11.74 10.08 -5.82
N GLU A 15 -12.52 9.62 -6.78
CA GLU A 15 -13.93 9.89 -6.95
C GLU A 15 -14.66 8.55 -6.82
N ASP A 16 -15.37 8.36 -5.71
CA ASP A 16 -16.15 7.15 -5.50
C ASP A 16 -17.64 7.44 -5.74
N PRO A 17 -18.25 6.89 -6.81
CA PRO A 17 -19.70 6.90 -7.00
C PRO A 17 -20.43 5.81 -6.21
N SER A 18 -19.71 4.89 -5.55
CA SER A 18 -20.26 3.69 -4.88
C SER A 18 -19.59 3.38 -3.54
N MET A 19 -19.89 4.16 -2.49
CA MET A 19 -19.81 3.86 -1.02
C MET A 19 -18.60 3.12 -0.38
N ASP A 20 -17.68 2.50 -1.12
CA ASP A 20 -16.56 1.69 -0.62
C ASP A 20 -15.35 2.56 -0.21
N GLY A 21 -15.40 3.86 -0.51
CA GLY A 21 -14.46 4.87 -0.08
C GLY A 21 -13.33 5.10 -1.08
N THR A 22 -12.82 6.33 -1.07
CA THR A 22 -11.70 6.74 -1.92
C THR A 22 -10.36 6.33 -1.28
N VAL A 23 -9.29 6.21 -2.08
CA VAL A 23 -7.95 5.90 -1.56
C VAL A 23 -7.49 6.91 -0.48
N PRO A 24 -7.68 8.24 -0.63
CA PRO A 24 -7.41 9.20 0.43
C PRO A 24 -8.18 8.92 1.72
N ALA A 25 -9.48 8.61 1.61
CA ALA A 25 -10.33 8.33 2.77
C ALA A 25 -9.90 7.04 3.48
N ALA A 26 -9.55 5.99 2.72
CA ALA A 26 -9.03 4.74 3.25
C ALA A 26 -7.69 4.91 3.98
N LEU A 27 -6.79 5.76 3.46
CA LEU A 27 -5.54 6.09 4.13
C LEU A 27 -5.79 6.81 5.46
N LEU A 28 -6.65 7.82 5.48
CA LEU A 28 -7.00 8.54 6.72
C LEU A 28 -7.65 7.61 7.75
N ALA A 29 -8.59 6.77 7.33
CA ALA A 29 -9.22 5.78 8.20
C ALA A 29 -8.22 4.74 8.74
N SER A 30 -7.17 4.44 7.98
CA SER A 30 -6.09 3.56 8.45
C SER A 30 -5.23 4.25 9.50
N LEU A 31 -4.88 5.53 9.30
CA LEU A 31 -4.16 6.34 10.27
C LEU A 31 -4.95 6.49 11.58
N ASP A 32 -6.27 6.68 11.52
CA ASP A 32 -7.14 6.78 12.71
C ASP A 32 -7.16 5.52 13.59
N ARG A 33 -6.86 4.36 12.99
CA ARG A 33 -6.84 3.07 13.70
C ARG A 33 -5.48 2.75 14.30
N CYS A 34 -4.44 3.48 13.88
CA CYS A 34 -3.09 3.31 14.39
C CYS A 34 -2.95 4.00 15.75
N ASP A 35 -1.99 3.54 16.56
CA ASP A 35 -1.70 4.16 17.86
C ASP A 35 -1.22 5.62 17.65
N PRO A 36 -1.87 6.61 18.29
CA PRO A 36 -1.52 8.03 18.18
C PRO A 36 -0.04 8.32 18.46
N MET A 37 0.62 7.53 19.31
CA MET A 37 2.03 7.69 19.67
C MET A 37 2.97 7.58 18.47
N TYR A 38 2.58 6.85 17.42
CA TYR A 38 3.41 6.59 16.23
C TYR A 38 2.91 7.33 14.98
N MET A 39 1.95 8.26 15.12
CA MET A 39 1.36 8.97 13.97
C MET A 39 2.40 9.65 13.08
N ASP A 40 3.37 10.35 13.67
CA ASP A 40 4.45 11.01 12.92
C ASP A 40 5.26 10.00 12.11
N THR A 41 5.51 8.80 12.66
CA THR A 41 6.26 7.75 12.00
C THR A 41 5.45 7.15 10.84
N PHE A 42 4.17 6.89 11.03
CA PHE A 42 3.30 6.36 9.98
C PHE A 42 3.08 7.37 8.86
N CYS A 43 2.85 8.65 9.19
CA CYS A 43 2.73 9.72 8.20
C CYS A 43 4.03 9.91 7.41
N GLY A 44 5.19 9.72 8.06
CA GLY A 44 6.51 9.79 7.44
C GLY A 44 6.89 8.59 6.57
N SER A 45 6.13 7.49 6.63
CA SER A 45 6.52 6.19 6.06
C SER A 45 5.47 5.59 5.12
N VAL A 46 4.68 6.43 4.45
CA VAL A 46 3.68 5.94 3.49
C VAL A 46 4.39 5.54 2.19
N VAL A 47 4.17 4.32 1.71
CA VAL A 47 4.77 3.82 0.47
C VAL A 47 3.68 3.42 -0.51
N LEU A 48 3.73 3.94 -1.73
CA LEU A 48 2.91 3.44 -2.84
C LEU A 48 3.66 2.37 -3.61
N THR A 49 3.05 1.20 -3.70
CA THR A 49 3.64 0.02 -4.35
C THR A 49 2.68 -0.57 -5.39
N GLY A 50 3.19 -1.44 -6.25
CA GLY A 50 2.48 -2.01 -7.40
C GLY A 50 2.57 -1.18 -8.67
N ALA A 51 1.98 -1.70 -9.75
CA ALA A 51 2.04 -1.09 -11.08
C ALA A 51 1.37 0.28 -11.15
N MET A 52 0.24 0.45 -10.45
CA MET A 52 -0.51 1.71 -10.47
C MET A 52 0.21 2.85 -9.75
N ALA A 53 1.13 2.56 -8.83
CA ALA A 53 1.91 3.57 -8.14
C ALA A 53 2.76 4.43 -9.09
N LYS A 54 3.11 3.90 -10.28
CA LYS A 54 3.87 4.61 -11.33
C LYS A 54 3.03 5.59 -12.16
N LEU A 55 1.72 5.68 -11.93
CA LEU A 55 0.87 6.62 -12.65
C LEU A 55 1.36 8.06 -12.44
N PRO A 56 1.66 8.82 -13.52
CA PRO A 56 2.16 10.18 -13.41
C PRO A 56 1.20 11.06 -12.60
N GLY A 57 1.73 11.71 -11.55
CA GLY A 57 0.96 12.63 -10.72
C GLY A 57 0.11 11.98 -9.63
N LEU A 58 0.05 10.64 -9.53
CA LEU A 58 -0.74 9.93 -8.51
C LEU A 58 -0.32 10.32 -7.08
N LYS A 59 0.98 10.24 -6.76
CA LYS A 59 1.52 10.68 -5.46
C LYS A 59 1.11 12.11 -5.13
N ARG A 60 1.25 13.03 -6.09
CA ARG A 60 0.90 14.44 -5.88
C ARG A 60 -0.59 14.61 -5.62
N ARG A 61 -1.45 13.92 -6.37
CA ARG A 61 -2.90 13.96 -6.17
C ARG A 61 -3.30 13.38 -4.81
N LEU A 62 -2.76 12.22 -4.43
CA LEU A 62 -3.00 11.60 -3.13
C LEU A 62 -2.63 12.54 -1.96
N VAL A 63 -1.41 13.07 -1.96
CA VAL A 63 -0.95 13.99 -0.92
C VAL A 63 -1.87 15.21 -0.84
N LYS A 64 -2.24 15.77 -1.99
CA LYS A 64 -3.15 16.93 -2.05
C LYS A 64 -4.51 16.61 -1.43
N GLU A 65 -5.17 15.53 -1.83
CA GLU A 65 -6.51 15.18 -1.32
C GLU A 65 -6.49 14.88 0.18
N VAL A 66 -5.46 14.17 0.66
CA VAL A 66 -5.31 13.86 2.09
C VAL A 66 -5.11 15.13 2.91
N VAL A 67 -4.24 16.04 2.46
CA VAL A 67 -3.98 17.32 3.15
C VAL A 67 -5.19 18.26 3.07
N LEU A 68 -5.96 18.23 1.98
CA LEU A 68 -7.22 19.00 1.91
C LEU A 68 -8.25 18.50 2.92
N ALA A 69 -8.33 17.19 3.13
CA ALA A 69 -9.20 16.58 4.13
C ALA A 69 -8.69 16.78 5.57
N ARG A 70 -7.36 16.79 5.78
CA ARG A 70 -6.69 17.00 7.08
C ARG A 70 -5.49 17.93 6.96
N PRO A 71 -5.71 19.25 7.06
CA PRO A 71 -4.65 20.25 6.88
C PRO A 71 -3.48 20.12 7.85
N GLU A 72 -3.71 19.55 9.04
CA GLU A 72 -2.68 19.31 10.06
C GLU A 72 -1.57 18.35 9.59
N LEU A 73 -1.83 17.51 8.58
CA LEU A 73 -0.84 16.59 8.01
C LEU A 73 0.11 17.28 7.00
N LEU A 74 -0.09 18.57 6.72
CA LEU A 74 0.79 19.33 5.83
C LEU A 74 2.21 19.36 6.37
N GLY A 75 3.16 18.85 5.60
CA GLY A 75 4.56 18.74 6.00
C GLY A 75 4.89 17.54 6.89
N GLN A 76 3.88 16.75 7.28
CA GLN A 76 4.04 15.49 8.02
C GLN A 76 3.82 14.26 7.14
N LEU A 77 2.95 14.36 6.13
CA LEU A 77 2.69 13.27 5.20
C LEU A 77 3.80 13.16 4.15
N PHE A 78 4.65 12.14 4.28
CA PHE A 78 5.65 11.77 3.29
C PHE A 78 5.25 10.47 2.61
N VAL A 79 5.02 10.58 1.30
CA VAL A 79 4.69 9.44 0.45
C VAL A 79 5.87 9.11 -0.44
N ASP A 80 6.41 7.90 -0.35
CA ASP A 80 7.44 7.39 -1.24
C ASP A 80 6.85 6.55 -2.37
N VAL A 81 7.48 6.63 -3.55
CA VAL A 81 7.17 5.76 -4.69
C VAL A 81 8.49 5.22 -5.21
N PRO A 82 8.89 4.00 -4.82
CA PRO A 82 10.14 3.41 -5.28
C PRO A 82 10.18 3.28 -6.81
N ASP A 83 11.34 3.47 -7.44
CA ASP A 83 11.50 3.38 -8.90
C ASP A 83 10.99 2.03 -9.47
N ALA A 84 11.21 0.95 -8.72
CA ALA A 84 10.75 -0.39 -9.03
C ALA A 84 9.49 -0.79 -8.23
N SER A 85 8.55 0.15 -8.02
CA SER A 85 7.34 -0.07 -7.19
C SER A 85 6.53 -1.33 -7.54
N ASP A 86 6.53 -1.75 -8.81
CA ASP A 86 5.89 -2.97 -9.31
C ASP A 86 6.60 -4.26 -8.87
N MET A 87 7.92 -4.23 -8.73
CA MET A 87 8.73 -5.37 -8.32
C MET A 87 9.04 -5.38 -6.82
N GLN A 88 8.83 -4.27 -6.11
CA GLN A 88 9.08 -4.16 -4.67
C GLN A 88 8.42 -5.28 -3.84
N PRO A 89 7.15 -5.66 -4.05
CA PRO A 89 6.55 -6.77 -3.30
C PRO A 89 7.27 -8.10 -3.53
N TYR A 90 7.66 -8.38 -4.78
CA TYR A 90 8.39 -9.59 -5.13
C TYR A 90 9.79 -9.61 -4.51
N TRP A 91 10.56 -8.53 -4.63
CA TRP A 91 11.89 -8.43 -4.03
C TRP A 91 11.86 -8.48 -2.50
N GLY A 92 10.86 -7.84 -1.88
CA GLY A 92 10.62 -7.92 -0.45
C GLY A 92 10.38 -9.36 0.00
N ALA A 93 9.52 -10.10 -0.71
CA ALA A 93 9.26 -11.50 -0.43
C ALA A 93 10.50 -12.38 -0.61
N CYS A 94 11.28 -12.20 -1.68
CA CYS A 94 12.53 -12.94 -1.89
C CYS A 94 13.57 -12.62 -0.82
N THR A 95 13.66 -11.35 -0.40
CA THR A 95 14.59 -10.92 0.65
C THR A 95 14.20 -11.53 1.98
N TYR A 96 12.91 -11.47 2.33
CA TYR A 96 12.37 -12.11 3.52
C TYR A 96 12.66 -13.61 3.50
N ALA A 97 12.31 -14.32 2.43
CA ALA A 97 12.55 -15.75 2.31
C ALA A 97 14.03 -16.16 2.43
N LYS A 98 14.95 -15.30 2.00
CA LYS A 98 16.40 -15.53 2.11
C LYS A 98 16.91 -15.43 3.55
N TYR A 99 16.29 -14.60 4.38
CA TYR A 99 16.77 -14.29 5.74
C TYR A 99 15.80 -14.71 6.85
N ALA A 100 14.64 -15.27 6.50
CA ALA A 100 13.67 -15.83 7.43
C ALA A 100 14.32 -16.97 8.23
N ALA A 101 14.02 -17.01 9.53
CA ALA A 101 14.46 -18.10 10.38
C ALA A 101 13.69 -19.39 10.06
N ASP A 102 14.30 -20.55 10.35
CA ASP A 102 13.74 -21.87 9.99
C ASP A 102 12.38 -22.14 10.66
N ASP A 103 12.10 -21.49 11.80
CA ASP A 103 10.86 -21.60 12.57
C ASP A 103 9.69 -20.75 12.02
N GLU A 104 9.96 -19.84 11.08
CA GLU A 104 8.93 -19.09 10.35
C GLU A 104 8.31 -19.92 9.21
N TRP A 105 8.98 -21.01 8.79
CA TRP A 105 8.50 -21.89 7.74
C TRP A 105 7.64 -23.03 8.30
N THR A 106 6.41 -23.16 7.81
CA THR A 106 5.58 -24.33 8.11
C THR A 106 6.13 -25.56 7.38
N GLN A 107 6.57 -26.56 8.15
CA GLN A 107 6.95 -27.85 7.58
C GLN A 107 5.72 -28.74 7.35
N GLN A 108 5.72 -29.49 6.25
CA GLN A 108 4.74 -30.54 6.04
C GLN A 108 5.09 -31.73 6.94
N GLU A 109 4.28 -31.97 7.97
CA GLU A 109 4.43 -33.16 8.80
C GLU A 109 4.22 -34.41 7.93
N HIS A 110 5.26 -35.23 7.79
CA HIS A 110 5.15 -36.54 7.17
C HIS A 110 4.42 -37.45 8.17
N GLY A 111 3.10 -37.53 8.07
CA GLY A 111 2.31 -38.50 8.80
C GLY A 111 2.87 -39.90 8.57
N HIS A 112 3.24 -40.60 9.64
CA HIS A 112 3.66 -41.99 9.59
C HIS A 112 2.61 -42.82 8.84
N ALA A 113 2.93 -43.22 7.61
CA ALA A 113 2.23 -44.28 6.93
C ALA A 113 2.40 -45.55 7.77
N THR A 114 1.38 -45.87 8.57
CA THR A 114 1.26 -47.17 9.22
C THR A 114 1.03 -48.17 8.10
N THR A 115 2.10 -48.84 7.65
CA THR A 115 1.98 -50.06 6.84
C THR A 115 1.35 -51.12 7.74
N ILE A 116 0.04 -51.33 7.57
CA ILE A 116 -0.64 -52.51 8.10
C ILE A 116 -0.18 -53.67 7.22
N LEU A 117 0.69 -54.53 7.77
CA LEU A 117 1.00 -55.85 7.23
C LEU A 117 -0.14 -56.82 7.53
#